data_AF-A0A835IBL8-F1
#
_entry.id   AF-A0A835IBL8-F1
#
_cell.length_a   1.000
_cell.length_b   1.000
_cell.length_c   1.000
_cell.angle_alpha   90.00
_cell.angle_beta   90.00
_cell.angle_gamma   90.00
#
_symmetry.space_group_name_H-M   'P 1'
#
loop_
_entity.id
_entity.type
_entity.pdbx_description
1 polymer ?
#
loop_
_entity_poly.entity_id
_entity_poly.type
_entity_poly.pdbx_seq_one_letter_code
_entity_poly.pdbx_strand_id
1 'polypeptide(L)'
;MGIVKGIVNPICDDVMAVDWVANVVGPVVIRPGAVMRFNILKLKEGVGENEKEQVLKVIGEVKEHFGSIEQISYGENFQIARGKGFSIASLAVFPGLEELEEVDKNEEVVKEHKEKVRELLDGVIVLDYVVHTPQSANL
;
A
#
# COMPACT_ATOMS: atom_id res chain seq x y z
N MET A 1 20.53 -9.16 27.72
CA MET A 1 19.75 -10.10 26.89
C MET A 1 18.27 -10.22 27.30
N GLY A 2 17.86 -9.88 28.54
CA GLY A 2 16.47 -10.03 29.00
C GLY A 2 15.45 -9.03 28.44
N ILE A 3 15.84 -7.78 28.17
CA ILE A 3 14.91 -6.73 27.67
C ILE A 3 14.45 -7.02 26.23
N VAL A 4 15.36 -7.44 25.36
CA VAL A 4 15.03 -7.76 23.96
C VAL A 4 14.05 -8.93 23.87
N LYS A 5 14.34 -10.03 24.58
CA LYS A 5 13.47 -11.22 24.56
C LYS A 5 12.16 -11.03 25.32
N GLY A 6 12.14 -10.24 26.39
CA GLY A 6 10.98 -10.10 27.27
C GLY A 6 10.02 -8.97 26.91
N ILE A 7 10.47 -7.94 26.17
CA ILE A 7 9.67 -6.73 25.90
C ILE A 7 9.66 -6.41 24.40
N VAL A 8 10.83 -6.39 23.74
CA VAL A 8 10.93 -5.94 22.34
C VAL A 8 10.36 -6.99 21.37
N ASN A 9 10.72 -8.26 21.53
CA ASN A 9 10.25 -9.32 20.65
C ASN A 9 8.72 -9.46 20.63
N PRO A 10 8.01 -9.51 21.79
CA PRO A 10 6.55 -9.55 21.78
C PRO A 10 5.90 -8.40 21.01
N ILE A 11 6.43 -7.18 21.13
CA ILE A 11 5.91 -6.01 20.40
C ILE A 11 6.13 -6.18 18.88
N CYS A 12 7.30 -6.67 18.47
CA CYS A 12 7.55 -6.99 17.05
C CYS A 12 6.69 -8.16 16.54
N ASP A 13 6.28 -9.06 17.42
CA ASP A 13 5.41 -10.19 17.11
C ASP A 13 3.95 -9.73 16.89
N ASP A 14 3.48 -8.75 17.66
CA ASP A 14 2.10 -8.24 17.60
C ASP A 14 1.89 -7.10 16.59
N VAL A 15 2.95 -6.36 16.22
CA VAL A 15 2.85 -5.18 15.35
C VAL A 15 3.41 -5.46 13.96
N MET A 16 2.60 -5.17 12.93
CA MET A 16 3.06 -5.12 11.54
C MET A 16 3.59 -3.72 11.22
N ALA A 17 4.73 -3.64 10.55
CA ALA A 17 5.30 -2.39 10.06
C ALA A 17 5.57 -2.47 8.56
N VAL A 18 5.23 -1.40 7.85
CA VAL A 18 5.39 -1.27 6.40
C VAL A 18 5.92 0.13 6.12
N ASP A 19 7.17 0.20 5.67
CA ASP A 19 7.83 1.45 5.32
C ASP A 19 8.56 1.29 3.98
N TRP A 20 8.42 2.26 3.09
CA TRP A 20 9.11 2.33 1.80
C TRP A 20 9.56 3.76 1.52
N VAL A 21 10.50 3.92 0.59
CA VAL A 21 10.96 5.24 0.12
C VAL A 21 10.36 5.49 -1.26
N ALA A 22 9.72 6.65 -1.43
CA ALA A 22 9.16 7.06 -2.71
C ALA A 22 9.36 8.56 -2.94
N ASN A 23 9.63 8.92 -4.20
CA ASN A 23 9.58 10.30 -4.64
C ASN A 23 8.13 10.63 -4.99
N VAL A 24 7.48 11.38 -4.11
CA VAL A 24 6.07 11.72 -4.27
C VAL A 24 5.93 13.03 -5.03
N VAL A 25 5.19 13.01 -6.13
CA VAL A 25 4.81 14.22 -6.89
C VAL A 25 3.44 14.69 -6.41
N GLY A 26 3.36 15.93 -5.93
CA GLY A 26 2.14 16.53 -5.42
C GLY A 26 2.23 16.97 -3.95
N PRO A 27 1.10 17.32 -3.32
CA PRO A 27 1.09 17.75 -1.92
C PRO A 27 1.42 16.58 -0.98
N VAL A 28 2.22 16.85 0.05
CA VAL A 28 2.52 15.89 1.12
C VAL A 28 1.36 15.78 2.11
N VAL A 29 0.63 16.86 2.32
CA VAL A 29 -0.56 16.89 3.17
C VAL A 29 -1.77 16.54 2.33
N ILE A 30 -2.39 15.41 2.64
CA ILE A 30 -3.61 14.96 1.98
C ILE A 30 -4.79 15.75 2.57
N ARG A 31 -5.61 16.33 1.69
CA ARG A 31 -6.72 17.18 2.10
C ARG A 31 -7.83 16.37 2.79
N PRO A 32 -8.56 16.95 3.77
CA PRO A 32 -9.77 16.33 4.28
C PRO A 32 -10.79 16.04 3.16
N GLY A 33 -11.50 14.92 3.28
CA GLY A 33 -12.45 14.43 2.28
C GLY A 33 -11.82 13.55 1.18
N ALA A 34 -10.51 13.63 0.98
CA ALA A 34 -9.80 12.70 0.09
C ALA A 34 -9.77 11.29 0.68
N VAL A 35 -9.58 10.29 -0.18
CA VAL A 35 -9.52 8.89 0.21
C VAL A 35 -8.16 8.31 -0.14
N MET A 36 -7.57 7.58 0.79
CA MET A 36 -6.35 6.82 0.59
C MET A 36 -6.71 5.34 0.44
N ARG A 37 -6.22 4.69 -0.62
CA ARG A 37 -6.18 3.23 -0.72
C ARG A 37 -4.76 2.75 -0.51
N PHE A 38 -4.57 1.96 0.53
CA PHE A 38 -3.31 1.34 0.87
C PHE A 38 -3.35 -0.16 0.53
N ASN A 39 -2.46 -0.60 -0.35
CA ASN A 39 -2.29 -2.01 -0.67
C ASN A 39 -0.98 -2.51 -0.07
N ILE A 40 -1.02 -3.68 0.56
CA ILE A 40 0.15 -4.35 1.10
C ILE A 40 0.16 -5.76 0.54
N LEU A 41 1.25 -6.11 -0.15
CA LEU A 41 1.37 -7.35 -0.92
C LEU A 41 2.40 -8.27 -0.28
N LYS A 42 1.98 -9.51 -0.08
CA LYS A 42 2.84 -10.63 0.32
C LYS A 42 3.14 -11.46 -0.91
N LEU A 43 4.42 -11.56 -1.27
CA LEU A 43 4.89 -12.39 -2.36
C LEU A 43 4.93 -13.86 -1.93
N LYS A 44 4.76 -14.78 -2.88
CA LYS A 44 5.02 -16.21 -2.65
C LYS A 44 6.50 -16.44 -2.32
N GLU A 45 6.77 -17.51 -1.58
CA GLU A 45 8.15 -17.93 -1.33
C GLU A 45 8.87 -18.26 -2.65
N GLY A 46 10.15 -17.86 -2.75
CA GLY A 46 10.97 -18.13 -3.94
C GLY A 46 10.77 -17.15 -5.10
N VAL A 47 9.91 -16.13 -4.96
CA VAL A 47 9.81 -15.02 -5.93
C VAL A 47 11.13 -14.25 -5.94
N GLY A 48 11.74 -14.14 -7.12
CA GLY A 48 13.02 -13.46 -7.33
C GLY A 48 12.87 -11.95 -7.51
N GLU A 49 14.00 -11.27 -7.68
CA GLU A 49 14.04 -9.81 -7.87
C GLU A 49 13.35 -9.38 -9.18
N ASN A 50 13.47 -10.14 -10.27
CA ASN A 50 12.82 -9.81 -11.54
C ASN A 50 11.29 -9.84 -11.42
N GLU A 51 10.74 -10.86 -10.77
CA GLU A 51 9.31 -10.98 -10.52
C GLU A 51 8.82 -9.89 -9.56
N LYS A 52 9.64 -9.51 -8.57
CA LYS A 52 9.34 -8.39 -7.68
C LYS A 52 9.28 -7.06 -8.45
N GLU A 53 10.24 -6.80 -9.33
CA GLU A 53 10.25 -5.64 -10.22
C GLU A 53 9.02 -5.62 -11.13
N GLN A 54 8.56 -6.78 -11.62
CA GLN A 54 7.32 -6.89 -12.36
C GLN A 54 6.11 -6.43 -11.52
N VAL A 55 6.03 -6.83 -10.25
CA VAL A 55 4.95 -6.38 -9.37
C VAL A 55 4.99 -4.86 -9.17
N LEU A 56 6.16 -4.28 -8.91
CA LEU A 56 6.33 -2.83 -8.78
C LEU A 56 5.96 -2.09 -10.07
N LYS A 57 6.31 -2.65 -11.24
CA LYS A 57 5.96 -2.09 -12.54
C LYS A 57 4.44 -2.05 -12.74
N VAL A 58 3.75 -3.16 -12.46
CA VAL A 58 2.28 -3.23 -12.58
C VAL A 58 1.60 -2.21 -11.67
N ILE A 59 2.13 -1.98 -10.46
CA ILE A 59 1.62 -0.93 -9.56
C ILE A 59 1.86 0.46 -10.16
N GLY A 60 3.03 0.71 -10.75
CA GLY A 60 3.34 1.98 -11.41
C GLY A 60 2.41 2.32 -12.56
N GLU A 61 1.98 1.31 -13.31
CA GLU A 61 1.02 1.45 -14.42
C GLU A 61 -0.38 1.88 -13.95
N VAL A 62 -0.74 1.66 -12.68
CA VAL A 62 -2.09 1.95 -12.15
C VAL A 62 -2.47 3.43 -12.34
N LYS A 63 -1.57 4.37 -12.04
CA LYS A 63 -1.88 5.81 -12.20
C LYS A 63 -2.14 6.20 -13.66
N GLU A 64 -1.50 5.52 -14.61
CA GLU A 64 -1.68 5.79 -16.05
C GLU A 64 -3.04 5.32 -16.55
N HIS A 65 -3.59 4.25 -15.96
CA HIS A 65 -4.89 3.68 -16.34
C HIS A 65 -6.07 4.30 -15.59
N PHE A 66 -5.84 4.84 -14.38
CA PHE A 66 -6.86 5.45 -13.55
C PHE A 66 -6.58 6.94 -13.36
N GLY A 67 -7.13 7.76 -14.27
CA GLY A 67 -6.93 9.22 -14.28
C GLY A 67 -7.48 9.97 -13.06
N SER A 68 -8.30 9.30 -12.23
CA SER A 68 -8.83 9.86 -10.98
C SER A 68 -7.82 9.82 -9.83
N ILE A 69 -6.68 9.12 -9.96
CA ILE A 69 -5.65 9.06 -8.92
C ILE A 69 -4.83 10.36 -8.92
N GLU A 70 -4.98 11.18 -7.88
CA GLU A 70 -4.22 12.43 -7.71
C GLU A 70 -2.73 12.13 -7.46
N GLN A 71 -2.45 11.12 -6.63
CA GLN A 71 -1.11 10.75 -6.21
C GLN A 71 -0.99 9.24 -6.01
N ILE A 72 0.15 8.67 -6.39
CA ILE A 72 0.50 7.29 -6.06
C ILE A 72 1.93 7.26 -5.56
N SER A 73 2.19 6.42 -4.57
CA SER A 73 3.53 6.02 -4.14
C SER A 73 3.56 4.51 -3.92
N TYR A 74 4.70 3.88 -4.15
CA TYR A 74 4.86 2.45 -3.95
C TYR A 74 6.33 2.11 -3.79
N GLY A 75 6.61 0.94 -3.22
CA GLY A 75 7.97 0.46 -3.04
C GLY A 75 8.06 -0.81 -2.22
N GLU A 76 9.30 -1.24 -2.04
CA GLU A 76 9.63 -2.38 -1.19
C GLU A 76 9.57 -2.00 0.28
N ASN A 77 8.99 -2.89 1.08
CA ASN A 77 8.97 -2.77 2.52
C ASN A 77 10.35 -3.12 3.09
N PHE A 78 11.05 -2.15 3.68
CA PHE A 78 12.34 -2.40 4.31
C PHE A 78 12.23 -2.91 5.77
N GLN A 79 11.01 -3.05 6.32
CA GLN A 79 10.75 -3.58 7.66
C GLN A 79 10.74 -5.11 7.70
N ILE A 80 11.86 -5.76 7.38
CA ILE A 80 11.96 -7.23 7.25
C ILE A 80 11.40 -7.98 8.49
N ALA A 81 11.79 -7.56 9.70
CA ALA A 81 11.41 -8.27 10.93
C ALA A 81 9.93 -8.12 11.33
N ARG A 82 9.28 -7.03 10.89
CA ARG A 82 7.90 -6.68 11.27
C ARG A 82 6.92 -6.69 10.09
N GLY A 83 7.40 -6.99 8.88
CA GLY A 83 6.57 -7.00 7.67
C GLY A 83 5.63 -8.19 7.58
N LYS A 84 5.78 -9.23 8.43
CA LYS A 84 4.93 -10.44 8.43
C LYS A 84 4.83 -11.12 7.05
N GLY A 85 5.92 -11.04 6.27
CA GLY A 85 6.01 -11.53 4.90
C GLY A 85 5.53 -10.54 3.83
N PHE A 86 4.88 -9.44 4.21
CA PHE A 86 4.49 -8.38 3.29
C PHE A 86 5.70 -7.53 2.90
N SER A 87 6.02 -7.54 1.61
CA SER A 87 7.29 -7.04 1.08
C SER A 87 7.12 -5.90 0.08
N ILE A 88 5.91 -5.65 -0.43
CA ILE A 88 5.62 -4.53 -1.33
C ILE A 88 4.40 -3.77 -0.80
N ALA A 89 4.41 -2.46 -0.93
CA ALA A 89 3.27 -1.62 -0.59
C ALA A 89 3.02 -0.54 -1.65
N SER A 90 1.77 -0.09 -1.73
CA SER A 90 1.38 1.09 -2.49
C SER A 90 0.32 1.90 -1.78
N LEU A 91 0.38 3.22 -1.95
CA LEU A 91 -0.60 4.17 -1.43
C LEU A 91 -1.06 5.05 -2.59
N ALA A 92 -2.34 4.96 -2.92
CA ALA A 92 -3.01 5.81 -3.90
C ALA A 92 -3.95 6.79 -3.20
N VAL A 93 -3.96 8.04 -3.66
CA VAL A 93 -4.82 9.11 -3.14
C VAL A 93 -5.83 9.49 -4.20
N PHE A 94 -7.10 9.50 -3.79
CA PHE A 94 -8.26 9.82 -4.60
C PHE A 94 -8.90 11.14 -4.10
N PRO A 95 -9.49 11.94 -4.99
CA PRO A 95 -10.17 13.18 -4.64
C PRO A 95 -11.27 13.00 -3.59
N GLY A 96 -11.94 11.84 -3.61
CA GLY A 96 -13.06 11.46 -2.76
C GLY A 96 -13.43 9.97 -2.92
N LEU A 97 -14.53 9.57 -2.28
CA LEU A 97 -15.01 8.19 -2.29
C LEU A 97 -15.62 7.81 -3.65
N GLU A 98 -16.27 8.76 -4.33
CA GLU A 98 -16.89 8.53 -5.63
C GLU A 98 -15.84 8.09 -6.67
N GLU A 99 -14.69 8.77 -6.71
CA GLU A 99 -13.60 8.43 -7.61
C GLU A 99 -12.96 7.07 -7.32
N LEU A 100 -12.92 6.67 -6.04
CA LEU A 100 -12.47 5.34 -5.64
C LEU A 100 -13.45 4.27 -6.15
N GLU A 101 -14.75 4.51 -5.97
CA GLU A 101 -15.78 3.60 -6.45
C GLU A 101 -15.81 3.48 -7.97
N GLU A 102 -15.52 4.56 -8.70
CA GLU A 102 -15.39 4.53 -10.16
C GLU A 102 -14.25 3.62 -10.62
N VAL A 103 -13.11 3.63 -9.91
CA VAL A 103 -12.02 2.68 -10.17
C VAL A 103 -12.47 1.25 -9.92
N ASP A 104 -13.19 1.00 -8.82
CA ASP A 104 -13.69 -0.35 -8.51
C ASP A 104 -14.74 -0.85 -9.51
N LYS A 105 -15.54 0.05 -10.09
CA LYS A 105 -16.53 -0.26 -11.15
C LYS A 105 -15.86 -0.59 -12.49
N ASN A 106 -14.61 -0.19 -12.72
CA ASN A 106 -13.84 -0.56 -13.90
C ASN A 106 -13.25 -1.97 -13.75
N GLU A 107 -14.13 -2.97 -13.66
CA GLU A 107 -13.79 -4.36 -13.35
C GLU A 107 -12.77 -4.95 -14.33
N GLU A 108 -12.82 -4.58 -15.61
CA GLU A 108 -11.93 -5.10 -16.64
C GLU A 108 -10.47 -4.69 -16.38
N VAL A 109 -10.21 -3.39 -16.21
CA VAL A 109 -8.86 -2.87 -15.98
C VAL A 109 -8.33 -3.33 -14.62
N VAL A 110 -9.18 -3.32 -13.57
CA VAL A 110 -8.80 -3.81 -12.24
C VAL A 110 -8.43 -5.29 -12.27
N LYS A 111 -9.22 -6.10 -12.99
CA LYS A 111 -8.97 -7.54 -13.13
C LYS A 111 -7.69 -7.79 -13.92
N GLU A 112 -7.46 -7.08 -15.01
CA GLU A 112 -6.24 -7.21 -15.82
C GLU A 112 -4.98 -6.97 -14.97
N HIS A 113 -4.94 -5.88 -14.20
CA HIS A 113 -3.79 -5.58 -13.33
C HIS A 113 -3.60 -6.63 -12.24
N LYS A 114 -4.70 -7.12 -11.63
CA LYS A 114 -4.63 -8.19 -10.63
C LYS A 114 -4.11 -9.50 -11.23
N GLU A 115 -4.56 -9.86 -12.43
CA GLU A 115 -4.14 -11.10 -13.10
C GLU A 115 -2.66 -11.10 -13.49
N LYS A 116 -2.08 -9.95 -13.88
CA LYS A 116 -0.65 -9.81 -14.20
C LYS A 116 0.29 -10.25 -13.06
N VAL A 117 -0.15 -10.12 -11.81
CA VAL A 117 0.67 -10.40 -10.62
C VAL A 117 0.12 -11.51 -9.74
N ARG A 118 -1.11 -11.99 -9.98
CA ARG A 118 -1.81 -12.97 -9.13
C ARG A 118 -0.96 -14.19 -8.78
N GLU A 119 -0.25 -14.73 -9.76
CA GLU A 119 0.56 -15.94 -9.55
C GLU A 119 1.81 -15.70 -8.70
N LEU A 120 2.19 -14.44 -8.46
CA LEU A 120 3.32 -14.04 -7.63
C LEU A 120 2.93 -13.73 -6.18
N LEU A 121 1.63 -13.62 -5.89
CA LEU A 121 1.12 -13.19 -4.58
C LEU A 121 0.62 -14.36 -3.74
N ASP A 122 0.96 -14.35 -2.46
CA ASP A 122 0.46 -15.25 -1.41
C ASP A 122 -0.63 -14.56 -0.55
N GLY A 123 -0.60 -13.23 -0.48
CA GLY A 123 -1.57 -12.46 0.28
C GLY A 123 -1.65 -11.00 -0.13
N VAL A 124 -2.81 -10.40 0.07
CA VAL A 124 -3.09 -8.99 -0.21
C VAL A 124 -3.91 -8.42 0.93
N ILE A 125 -3.48 -7.29 1.47
CA ILE A 125 -4.28 -6.45 2.36
C ILE A 125 -4.61 -5.17 1.60
N VAL A 126 -5.88 -4.80 1.59
CA VAL A 126 -6.36 -3.52 1.04
C VAL A 126 -7.04 -2.75 2.17
N LEU A 127 -6.62 -1.51 2.38
CA LEU A 127 -7.18 -0.60 3.37
C LEU A 127 -7.60 0.69 2.68
N ASP A 128 -8.88 1.03 2.80
CA ASP A 128 -9.41 2.31 2.35
C ASP A 128 -9.63 3.21 3.57
N TYR A 129 -9.13 4.45 3.49
CA TYR A 129 -9.18 5.41 4.58
C TYR A 129 -9.61 6.79 4.09
N VAL A 130 -10.67 7.33 4.67
CA VAL A 130 -11.13 8.69 4.40
C VAL A 130 -10.38 9.66 5.31
N VAL A 131 -9.77 10.68 4.72
CA VAL A 131 -9.05 11.71 5.49
C VAL A 131 -10.08 12.64 6.15
N HIS A 132 -10.18 12.55 7.47
CA HIS A 132 -11.06 13.43 8.24
C HIS A 132 -10.41 14.78 8.53
N THR A 133 -11.23 15.81 8.73
CA THR A 133 -10.76 17.08 9.27
C THR A 133 -10.12 16.85 10.64
N PRO A 134 -8.91 17.40 10.89
CA PRO A 134 -8.32 17.32 12.21
C PRO A 134 -9.28 17.93 13.23
N GLN A 135 -9.73 17.12 14.20
CA GLN A 135 -10.52 17.66 15.30
C GLN A 135 -9.61 18.58 16.10
N SER A 136 -10.01 19.84 16.27
CA SER A 136 -9.28 20.76 17.15
C SER A 136 -9.19 20.13 18.52
N ALA A 137 -7.98 19.91 19.01
CA ALA A 137 -7.77 19.48 20.38
C ALA A 137 -8.30 20.59 21.29
N ASN A 138 -9.40 20.33 21.99
CA ASN A 138 -9.79 21.17 23.11
C ASN A 138 -8.79 20.88 24.24
N LEU A 139 -7.82 21.78 24.41
CA LEU A 139 -6.93 21.83 25.58
C LEU A 139 -7.64 22.51 26.74
#